data_AF-A0A645I3M1-F1
#
_entry.id   AF-A0A645I3M1-F1
#
_cell.length_a   1.000
_cell.length_b   1.000
_cell.length_c   1.000
_cell.angle_alpha   90.00
_cell.angle_beta   90.00
_cell.angle_gamma   90.00
#
_symmetry.space_group_name_H-M   'P 1'
#
loop_
_entity.id
_entity.type
_entity.pdbx_description
1 polymer ?
#
loop_
_entity_poly.entity_id
_entity_poly.type
_entity_poly.pdbx_seq_one_letter_code
_entity_poly.pdbx_strand_id
1 'polypeptide(L)'
;MEQAQTDFDANVIKLVKQFNLQAGKVDIAQRTTERAQRRNDVAYRLYLLGKSTVLDLNAAIAEKDNSQRAYIRELQNYWSLYYGLRSITGWNFEKGMQIVPPEI
;
A
#
# COMPACT_ATOMS: atom_id res chain seq x y z
N MET A 1 2.14 24.48 -27.09
CA MET A 1 3.13 23.47 -26.63
C MET A 1 3.50 23.70 -25.17
N GLU A 2 3.68 24.94 -24.72
CA GLU A 2 3.97 25.27 -23.30
C GLU A 2 2.92 24.75 -22.30
N GLN A 3 1.63 24.82 -22.63
CA GLN A 3 0.57 24.31 -21.74
C GLN A 3 0.69 22.80 -21.51
N ALA A 4 0.96 22.02 -22.55
CA ALA A 4 1.07 20.57 -22.44
C ALA A 4 2.28 20.14 -21.60
N GLN A 5 3.40 20.87 -21.70
CA GLN A 5 4.58 20.64 -20.87
C GLN A 5 4.30 20.99 -19.40
N THR A 6 3.64 22.13 -19.16
CA THR A 6 3.26 22.56 -17.82
C THR A 6 2.31 21.55 -17.14
N ASP A 7 1.32 21.05 -17.88
CA ASP A 7 0.37 20.06 -17.38
C ASP A 7 1.06 18.72 -17.07
N PHE A 8 2.02 18.32 -17.92
CA PHE A 8 2.85 17.13 -17.69
C PHE A 8 3.69 17.25 -16.42
N ASP A 9 4.43 18.35 -16.26
CA ASP A 9 5.28 18.58 -15.09
C ASP A 9 4.46 18.62 -13.80
N ALA A 10 3.30 19.29 -13.82
CA ALA A 10 2.38 19.33 -12.70
C ALA A 10 1.87 17.92 -12.32
N ASN A 11 1.55 17.08 -13.31
CA ASN A 11 1.11 15.70 -13.10
C ASN A 11 2.22 14.84 -12.48
N VAL A 12 3.45 14.93 -13.00
CA VAL A 12 4.61 14.20 -12.47
C VAL A 12 4.89 14.62 -11.02
N ILE A 13 4.92 15.92 -10.72
CA ILE A 13 5.14 16.43 -9.37
C ILE A 13 4.07 15.89 -8.40
N LYS A 14 2.80 15.88 -8.83
CA LYS A 14 1.69 15.35 -8.02
C LYS A 14 1.89 13.86 -7.73
N LEU A 15 2.22 13.06 -8.73
CA LEU A 15 2.44 11.62 -8.58
C LEU A 15 3.63 11.30 -7.67
N VAL A 16 4.75 12.02 -7.82
CA VAL A 16 5.92 11.88 -6.94
C VAL A 16 5.56 12.19 -5.50
N LYS A 17 4.83 13.29 -5.24
CA LYS A 17 4.37 13.64 -3.89
C LYS A 17 3.49 12.53 -3.27
N GLN A 18 2.60 11.94 -4.06
CA GLN A 18 1.76 10.83 -3.60
C GLN A 18 2.57 9.56 -3.32
N PHE A 19 3.49 9.22 -4.22
CA PHE A 19 4.35 8.04 -4.09
C PHE A 19 5.26 8.09 -2.86
N ASN A 20 5.84 9.27 -2.56
CA ASN A 20 6.74 9.44 -1.42
C ASN A 20 6.09 9.11 -0.06
N LEU A 21 4.76 9.23 0.06
CA LEU A 21 4.03 8.88 1.28
C LEU A 21 3.67 7.39 1.34
N GLN A 22 3.73 6.68 0.22
CA GLN A 22 3.11 5.36 0.08
C GLN A 22 3.91 4.27 0.79
N ALA A 23 5.24 4.36 0.84
CA ALA A 23 6.07 3.45 1.62
C ALA A 23 5.72 3.50 3.12
N GLY A 24 5.51 4.69 3.68
CA GLY A 24 5.09 4.85 5.07
C GLY A 24 3.69 4.31 5.36
N LYS A 25 2.74 4.49 4.42
CA LYS A 25 1.40 3.91 4.55
C LYS A 25 1.42 2.39 4.57
N VAL A 26 2.25 1.77 3.74
CA VAL A 26 2.45 0.31 3.71
C VAL A 26 3.02 -0.18 5.04
N ASP A 27 4.05 0.47 5.60
CA ASP A 27 4.61 0.10 6.92
C ASP A 27 3.56 0.22 8.05
N ILE A 28 2.78 1.30 8.08
CA ILE A 28 1.72 1.49 9.08
C ILE A 28 0.65 0.40 8.94
N ALA A 29 0.22 0.08 7.72
CA ALA A 29 -0.78 -0.94 7.46
C ALA A 29 -0.27 -2.35 7.84
N GLN A 30 1.01 -2.65 7.58
CA GLN A 30 1.67 -3.87 8.02
C GLN A 30 1.63 -4.00 9.55
N ARG A 31 2.13 -2.98 10.27
CA ARG A 31 2.16 -2.98 11.75
C ARG A 31 0.77 -3.10 12.36
N THR A 32 -0.23 -2.47 11.73
CA THR A 32 -1.63 -2.57 12.15
C THR A 32 -2.14 -4.00 11.99
N THR A 33 -1.80 -4.65 10.87
CA THR A 33 -2.13 -6.05 10.61
C THR A 33 -1.51 -6.98 11.64
N GLU A 34 -0.23 -6.78 11.99
CA GLU A 34 0.46 -7.57 13.03
C GLU A 34 -0.16 -7.40 14.42
N ARG A 35 -0.68 -6.20 14.74
CA ARG A 35 -1.41 -5.96 15.99
C ARG A 35 -2.78 -6.65 15.99
N ALA A 36 -3.52 -6.54 14.89
CA ALA A 36 -4.82 -7.19 14.76
C ALA A 36 -4.72 -8.72 14.80
N GLN A 37 -3.66 -9.30 14.22
CA GLN A 37 -3.34 -10.73 14.34
C GLN A 37 -3.16 -11.13 15.81
N ARG A 38 -2.28 -10.43 16.55
CA ARG A 38 -2.06 -10.73 17.97
C ARG A 38 -3.34 -10.60 18.80
N ARG A 39 -4.18 -9.61 18.52
CA ARG A 39 -5.48 -9.44 19.16
C ARG A 39 -6.41 -10.63 18.87
N ASN A 40 -6.45 -11.09 17.62
CA ASN A 40 -7.21 -12.27 17.23
C ASN A 40 -6.73 -13.54 17.95
N ASP A 41 -5.41 -13.74 18.08
CA ASP A 41 -4.85 -14.88 18.79
C ASP A 41 -5.24 -14.89 20.27
N VAL A 42 -5.25 -13.72 20.93
CA VAL A 42 -5.71 -13.58 22.32
C VAL A 42 -7.20 -13.87 22.44
N ALA A 43 -8.03 -13.29 21.57
CA ALA A 43 -9.47 -13.53 21.57
C ALA A 43 -9.80 -15.02 21.37
N TYR A 44 -9.09 -15.69 20.47
CA TYR A 44 -9.22 -17.13 20.23
C TYR A 44 -8.92 -17.96 21.48
N ARG A 45 -7.82 -17.66 22.19
CA ARG A 45 -7.48 -18.33 23.45
C ARG A 45 -8.53 -18.10 24.54
N LEU A 46 -9.03 -16.88 24.69
CA LEU A 46 -10.05 -16.55 25.68
C LEU A 46 -11.38 -17.27 25.39
N TYR A 47 -11.77 -17.34 24.12
CA TYR A 47 -12.95 -18.11 23.70
C TYR A 47 -12.83 -19.59 24.05
N LEU A 48 -11.70 -20.23 23.74
CA LEU A 48 -11.48 -21.64 24.09
C LEU A 48 -11.51 -21.92 25.60
N LEU A 49 -11.09 -20.95 26.41
CA LEU A 49 -11.15 -21.03 27.87
C LEU A 49 -12.54 -20.70 28.45
N GLY A 50 -13.54 -20.37 27.61
CA GLY A 50 -14.86 -19.92 28.06
C GLY A 50 -14.85 -18.53 28.72
N LYS A 51 -13.77 -17.75 28.55
CA LYS A 51 -13.59 -16.41 29.15
C LYS A 51 -14.04 -15.27 28.25
N SER A 52 -14.46 -15.58 27.02
CA SER A 52 -14.96 -14.62 26.04
C SER A 52 -16.05 -15.27 25.20
N THR A 53 -16.91 -14.45 24.59
CA THR A 53 -18.02 -14.93 23.78
C THR A 53 -17.59 -15.19 22.33
N VAL A 54 -18.42 -15.94 21.59
CA VAL A 54 -18.26 -16.09 20.14
C VAL A 54 -18.37 -14.75 19.40
N LEU A 55 -19.11 -13.78 19.95
CA LEU A 55 -19.24 -12.44 19.38
C LEU A 55 -17.92 -11.66 19.46
N ASP A 56 -17.23 -11.73 20.60
CA ASP A 56 -15.90 -11.10 20.78
C ASP A 56 -14.87 -11.69 19.81
N LEU A 57 -14.89 -13.02 19.66
CA LEU A 57 -14.01 -13.72 18.72
C LEU A 57 -14.30 -13.28 17.28
N ASN A 58 -15.58 -13.25 16.87
CA ASN A 58 -15.97 -12.83 15.53
C ASN A 58 -15.58 -11.36 15.24
N ALA A 59 -15.69 -10.48 16.23
CA ALA A 59 -15.25 -9.09 16.10
C ALA A 59 -13.73 -9.01 15.86
N ALA A 60 -12.93 -9.79 16.61
CA ALA A 60 -11.48 -9.82 16.43
C ALA A 60 -11.06 -10.44 15.08
N ILE A 61 -11.78 -11.46 14.59
CA ILE A 61 -11.57 -12.03 13.25
C ILE A 61 -11.86 -10.98 12.18
N ALA A 62 -13.01 -10.31 12.25
CA ALA A 62 -13.39 -9.30 11.28
C ALA A 62 -12.40 -8.13 11.22
N GLU A 63 -11.92 -7.66 12.37
CA GLU A 63 -10.88 -6.62 12.45
C GLU A 63 -9.57 -7.06 11.81
N LYS A 64 -9.09 -8.29 12.12
CA LYS A 64 -7.90 -8.87 11.48
C LYS A 64 -8.05 -8.91 9.97
N ASP A 65 -9.14 -9.49 9.47
CA ASP A 65 -9.35 -9.65 8.03
C ASP A 65 -9.47 -8.29 7.31
N ASN A 66 -10.09 -7.31 7.95
CA ASN A 66 -10.17 -5.94 7.43
C ASN A 66 -8.80 -5.27 7.39
N SER A 67 -7.97 -5.45 8.42
CA SER A 67 -6.60 -4.90 8.44
C SER A 67 -5.71 -5.52 7.36
N GLN A 68 -5.82 -6.83 7.14
CA GLN A 68 -5.09 -7.55 6.08
C GLN A 68 -5.50 -7.04 4.69
N ARG A 69 -6.80 -6.88 4.44
CA ARG A 69 -7.30 -6.31 3.18
C ARG A 69 -6.82 -4.88 2.97
N ALA A 70 -6.76 -4.07 4.03
CA ALA A 70 -6.23 -2.72 3.96
C ALA A 70 -4.74 -2.71 3.60
N TYR A 71 -3.93 -3.59 4.21
CA TYR A 71 -2.51 -3.74 3.88
C TYR A 71 -2.28 -4.12 2.42
N ILE A 72 -3.02 -5.11 1.90
CA ILE A 72 -2.95 -5.51 0.49
C ILE A 72 -3.30 -4.33 -0.44
N ARG A 73 -4.33 -3.54 -0.09
CA ARG A 73 -4.70 -2.36 -0.87
C ARG A 73 -3.60 -1.30 -0.88
N GLU A 74 -2.95 -1.05 0.26
CA GLU A 74 -1.84 -0.09 0.31
C GLU A 74 -0.61 -0.55 -0.49
N LEU A 75 -0.33 -1.85 -0.52
CA LEU A 75 0.70 -2.43 -1.40
C LEU A 75 0.33 -2.26 -2.88
N GLN A 76 -0.92 -2.52 -3.25
CA GLN A 76 -1.39 -2.33 -4.63
C GLN A 76 -1.25 -0.86 -5.06
N ASN A 77 -1.62 0.08 -4.18
CA ASN A 77 -1.45 1.52 -4.43
C ASN A 77 0.02 1.91 -4.60
N TYR A 78 0.92 1.34 -3.79
CA TYR A 78 2.37 1.53 -3.91
C TYR A 78 2.87 1.16 -5.30
N TRP A 79 2.58 -0.08 -5.73
CA TRP A 79 3.06 -0.56 -7.03
C TRP A 79 2.40 0.16 -8.20
N SER A 80 1.11 0.50 -8.09
CA SER A 80 0.41 1.28 -9.11
C SER A 80 1.07 2.65 -9.33
N LEU A 81 1.41 3.37 -8.25
CA LEU A 81 2.11 4.65 -8.34
C LEU A 81 3.53 4.51 -8.88
N TYR A 82 4.28 3.48 -8.45
CA TYR A 82 5.63 3.22 -8.92
C TYR A 82 5.68 2.96 -10.43
N TYR A 83 4.84 2.05 -10.92
CA TYR A 83 4.79 1.74 -12.35
C TYR A 83 4.12 2.86 -13.17
N GLY A 84 3.21 3.64 -12.57
CA GLY A 84 2.67 4.86 -13.18
C GLY A 84 3.75 5.90 -13.45
N LEU A 85 4.59 6.20 -12.45
CA LEU A 85 5.74 7.10 -12.61
C LEU A 85 6.72 6.60 -13.67
N ARG A 86 7.02 5.30 -13.65
CA ARG A 86 7.90 4.65 -14.64
C ARG A 86 7.35 4.77 -16.07
N SER A 87 6.05 4.60 -16.25
CA SER A 87 5.38 4.74 -17.54
C SER A 87 5.42 6.19 -18.07
N ILE A 88 5.08 7.16 -17.23
CA ILE A 88 4.99 8.58 -17.63
C ILE A 88 6.37 9.18 -17.92
N THR A 89 7.39 8.79 -17.15
CA THR A 89 8.76 9.27 -17.34
C THR A 89 9.54 8.52 -18.42
N GLY A 90 9.04 7.35 -18.84
CA GLY A 90 9.81 6.44 -19.69
C GLY A 90 11.12 5.97 -19.04
N TRP A 91 11.27 6.11 -17.73
CA TRP A 91 12.53 5.89 -17.01
C TRP A 91 12.44 4.66 -16.11
N ASN A 92 13.41 3.76 -16.24
CA ASN A 92 13.57 2.62 -15.35
C ASN A 92 14.40 3.02 -14.13
N PHE A 93 13.73 3.29 -13.00
CA PHE A 93 14.38 3.70 -11.75
C PHE A 93 15.30 2.63 -11.15
N GLU A 94 15.00 1.33 -11.32
CA GLU A 94 15.85 0.23 -10.82
C GLU A 94 17.18 0.14 -11.59
N LYS A 95 17.14 0.35 -12.91
CA LYS A 95 18.31 0.22 -13.79
C LYS A 95 19.01 1.54 -14.07
N GLY A 96 18.45 2.67 -13.62
CA GLY A 96 18.99 4.00 -13.88
C GLY A 96 19.10 4.34 -15.37
N MET A 97 18.17 3.84 -16.20
CA MET A 97 18.20 4.02 -17.65
C MET A 97 16.81 4.23 -18.24
N GLN A 98 16.71 4.80 -19.43
CA GLN A 98 15.44 4.86 -20.17
C GLN A 98 14.93 3.45 -20.51
N ILE A 99 13.61 3.30 -20.52
CA ILE A 99 12.92 2.04 -20.85
C ILE A 99 13.07 1.72 -22.33
N VAL A 100 13.09 2.75 -23.18
CA VAL A 100 13.32 2.64 -24.62
C VAL A 100 14.70 3.24 -24.92
N PRO A 101 15.62 2.51 -25.58
CA PRO A 101 16.86 3.09 -26.07
C PRO A 101 16.55 4.21 -27.09
N PRO A 102 17.39 5.25 -27.22
CA PRO A 102 17.24 6.22 -28.30
C PRO A 102 17.23 5.47 -29.64
N GLU A 103 16.25 5.74 -30.50
CA GLU A 103 16.27 5.25 -31.89
C GLU A 103 17.55 5.78 -32.55
N ILE A 104 18.32 4.87 -33.17
CA ILE A 104 19.55 5.17 -33.93
C ILE A 104 19.16 5.63 -35.34
#